data_AF-A0A8J4GU23-F1
#
_entry.id   AF-A0A8J4GU23-F1
#
_cell.length_a   1.000
_cell.length_b   1.000
_cell.length_c   1.000
_cell.angle_alpha   90.00
_cell.angle_beta   90.00
_cell.angle_gamma   90.00
#
_symmetry.space_group_name_H-M   'P 1'
#
loop_
_entity.id
_entity.type
_entity.pdbx_description
1 polymer ?
#
loop_
_entity_poly.entity_id
_entity_poly.type
_entity_poly.pdbx_seq_one_letter_code
_entity_poly.pdbx_strand_id
1 'polypeptide(L)'
;MRAHPPCQHLDEVKLIGLFFSVEQQLMEAQVEAASPDAPDEAAATVSRLQRELTILFFSGRMPEELQLTCVSSPARRALLASLPLTAGQTARMQQLLDMLQVGGK
;
A
#
# COMPACT_ATOMS: atom_id res chain seq x y z
N MET A 1 -1.88 17.48 -25.18
CA MET A 1 -2.83 17.17 -24.10
C MET A 1 -3.42 15.79 -24.39
N ARG A 2 -2.94 14.72 -23.74
CA ARG A 2 -3.52 13.39 -23.93
C ARG A 2 -4.82 13.34 -23.11
N ALA A 3 -5.94 13.18 -23.80
CA ALA A 3 -7.23 12.95 -23.16
C ALA A 3 -7.16 11.58 -22.46
N HIS A 4 -7.21 11.58 -21.13
CA HIS A 4 -7.41 10.34 -20.37
C HIS A 4 -8.86 9.88 -20.61
N PRO A 5 -9.09 8.62 -21.01
CA PRO A 5 -10.44 8.10 -21.13
C PRO A 5 -11.11 8.10 -19.74
N PRO A 6 -12.34 8.62 -19.60
CA PRO A 6 -12.99 8.83 -18.30
C PRO A 6 -13.16 7.55 -17.47
N CYS A 7 -13.16 6.38 -18.11
CA CYS A 7 -13.27 5.09 -17.42
C CYS A 7 -12.01 4.73 -16.61
N GLN A 8 -10.80 5.04 -17.08
CA GLN A 8 -9.57 4.67 -16.37
C GLN A 8 -9.41 5.43 -15.05
N HIS A 9 -9.79 6.71 -15.04
CA HIS A 9 -9.69 7.54 -13.84
C HIS A 9 -10.60 7.04 -12.71
N LEU A 10 -11.80 6.55 -13.03
CA LEU A 10 -12.71 5.99 -12.03
C LEU A 10 -12.18 4.68 -11.43
N ASP A 11 -11.46 3.87 -12.21
CA ASP A 11 -10.80 2.66 -11.72
C ASP A 11 -9.62 2.99 -10.77
N GLU A 12 -8.84 4.02 -11.08
CA GLU A 12 -7.76 4.52 -10.22
C GLU A 12 -8.29 5.08 -8.89
N VAL A 13 -9.37 5.87 -8.93
CA VAL A 13 -10.01 6.43 -7.72
C VAL A 13 -10.58 5.32 -6.83
N LYS A 14 -11.21 4.30 -7.41
CA LYS A 14 -11.68 3.14 -6.64
C LYS A 14 -10.53 2.36 -6.03
N LEU A 15 -9.44 2.18 -6.78
CA LEU A 15 -8.28 1.45 -6.32
C LEU A 15 -7.59 2.16 -5.15
N ILE A 16 -7.40 3.48 -5.23
CA ILE A 16 -6.80 4.23 -4.12
C ILE A 16 -7.72 4.26 -2.89
N GLY A 17 -9.03 4.37 -3.10
CA GLY A 17 -10.02 4.26 -2.03
C GLY A 17 -9.99 2.89 -1.34
N LEU A 18 -9.88 1.81 -2.12
CA LEU A 18 -9.73 0.45 -1.61
C LEU A 18 -8.40 0.29 -0.85
N PHE A 19 -7.30 0.81 -1.40
CA PHE A 19 -6.00 0.78 -0.74
C PHE A 19 -6.03 1.47 0.64
N PHE A 20 -6.60 2.67 0.74
CA PHE A 20 -6.73 3.37 2.02
C PHE A 20 -7.69 2.67 2.99
N SER A 21 -8.74 2.05 2.48
CA SER A 21 -9.66 1.27 3.32
C SER A 21 -8.96 0.04 3.93
N VAL A 22 -8.13 -0.65 3.15
CA VAL A 22 -7.34 -1.80 3.62
C VAL A 22 -6.20 -1.34 4.54
N GLU A 23 -5.58 -0.20 4.25
CA GLU A 23 -4.57 0.43 5.12
C GLU A 23 -5.16 0.70 6.52
N GLN A 24 -6.33 1.33 6.58
CA GLN A 24 -7.00 1.65 7.84
C GLN A 24 -7.36 0.38 8.61
N GLN A 25 -8.00 -0.58 7.96
CA GLN A 25 -8.34 -1.87 8.57
C GLN A 25 -7.10 -2.60 9.09
N LEU A 26 -5.98 -2.53 8.36
CA LEU A 26 -4.73 -3.15 8.78
C LEU A 26 -4.14 -2.46 10.02
N MET A 27 -4.26 -1.15 10.13
CA MET A 27 -3.84 -0.43 11.35
C MET A 27 -4.71 -0.84 12.55
N GLU A 28 -6.03 -0.88 12.37
CA GLU A 28 -6.96 -1.28 13.43
C GLU A 28 -6.73 -2.74 13.86
N ALA A 29 -6.61 -3.66 12.91
CA ALA A 29 -6.36 -5.07 13.19
C ALA A 29 -5.00 -5.30 13.86
N GLN A 30 -3.97 -4.51 13.55
CA GLN A 30 -2.67 -4.59 14.24
C GLN A 30 -2.76 -4.09 15.68
N VAL A 31 -3.53 -3.04 15.94
CA VAL A 31 -3.77 -2.55 17.32
C VAL A 31 -4.53 -3.62 18.12
N GLU A 32 -5.54 -4.25 17.52
CA GLU A 32 -6.27 -5.34 18.15
C GLU A 32 -5.35 -6.55 18.43
N ALA A 33 -4.59 -6.99 17.42
CA ALA A 33 -3.66 -8.12 17.52
C ALA A 33 -2.49 -7.87 18.48
N ALA A 34 -2.14 -6.61 18.77
CA ALA A 34 -1.11 -6.27 19.76
C ALA A 34 -1.58 -6.43 21.20
N SER A 35 -2.88 -6.66 21.43
CA SER A 35 -3.43 -6.92 22.76
C SER A 35 -3.01 -8.31 23.26
N PRO A 36 -2.66 -8.47 24.56
CA PRO A 36 -2.24 -9.76 25.11
C PRO A 36 -3.36 -10.81 25.10
N ASP A 37 -4.62 -10.38 25.02
CA ASP A 37 -5.82 -11.22 24.95
C ASP A 37 -6.40 -11.30 23.51
N ALA A 38 -5.60 -10.93 22.49
CA ALA A 38 -6.08 -10.93 21.11
C ALA A 38 -6.47 -12.34 20.64
N PRO A 39 -7.62 -12.49 19.96
CA PRO A 39 -8.00 -13.78 19.38
C PRO A 39 -7.03 -14.17 18.25
N ASP A 40 -6.81 -15.47 18.04
CA ASP A 40 -6.04 -15.99 16.89
C ASP A 40 -6.54 -15.44 15.54
N GLU A 41 -7.84 -15.14 15.46
CA GLU A 41 -8.48 -14.53 14.28
C GLU A 41 -7.93 -13.11 13.96
N ALA A 42 -7.43 -12.38 14.95
CA ALA A 42 -6.82 -11.06 14.75
C ALA A 42 -5.51 -11.17 13.95
N ALA A 43 -4.66 -12.15 14.28
CA ALA A 43 -3.42 -12.40 13.54
C ALA A 43 -3.68 -12.88 12.09
N ALA A 44 -4.71 -13.72 11.91
CA ALA A 44 -5.15 -14.14 10.58
C ALA A 44 -5.68 -12.95 9.75
N THR A 45 -6.41 -12.04 10.39
CA THR A 45 -6.92 -10.82 9.76
C THR A 45 -5.79 -9.88 9.34
N VAL A 46 -4.81 -9.64 10.21
CA VAL A 46 -3.61 -8.87 9.88
C VAL A 46 -2.90 -9.49 8.67
N SER A 47 -2.65 -10.80 8.68
CA SER A 47 -1.97 -11.50 7.58
C SER A 47 -2.72 -11.37 6.25
N ARG A 48 -4.05 -11.50 6.28
CA ARG A 48 -4.92 -11.32 5.12
C ARG A 48 -4.82 -9.89 4.58
N LEU A 49 -4.96 -8.89 5.44
CA LEU A 49 -4.93 -7.48 5.07
C LEU A 49 -3.55 -7.04 4.53
N GLN A 50 -2.46 -7.54 5.11
CA GLN A 50 -1.10 -7.33 4.58
C GLN A 50 -0.96 -7.87 3.15
N ARG A 51 -1.50 -9.05 2.88
CA ARG A 51 -1.50 -9.64 1.53
C ARG A 51 -2.34 -8.81 0.56
N GLU A 52 -3.52 -8.38 0.96
CA GLU A 52 -4.38 -7.52 0.14
C GLU A 52 -3.68 -6.18 -0.18
N LEU A 53 -3.07 -5.54 0.81
CA LEU A 53 -2.34 -4.28 0.62
C LEU A 53 -1.13 -4.45 -0.32
N THR A 54 -0.42 -5.58 -0.21
CA THR A 54 0.67 -5.96 -1.12
C THR A 54 0.18 -6.14 -2.56
N ILE A 55 -0.96 -6.80 -2.75
CA ILE A 55 -1.55 -7.01 -4.08
C ILE A 55 -1.98 -5.67 -4.69
N LEU A 56 -2.69 -4.84 -3.92
CA LEU A 56 -3.17 -3.53 -4.38
C LEU A 56 -2.02 -2.62 -4.78
N PHE A 57 -0.93 -2.63 -4.01
CA PHE A 57 0.23 -1.79 -4.27
C PHE A 57 1.08 -2.31 -5.43
N PHE A 58 1.45 -3.60 -5.45
CA PHE A 58 2.46 -4.13 -6.39
C PHE A 58 1.91 -4.85 -7.63
N SER A 59 0.69 -5.40 -7.60
CA SER A 59 0.20 -6.30 -8.68
C SER A 59 -0.41 -5.58 -9.89
N GLY A 60 0.02 -4.34 -10.14
CA GLY A 60 -0.09 -3.70 -11.46
C GLY A 60 -1.39 -2.99 -11.79
N ARG A 61 -2.29 -2.77 -10.82
CA ARG A 61 -3.43 -1.86 -11.01
C ARG A 61 -3.14 -0.44 -10.56
N MET A 62 -2.22 -0.26 -9.61
CA MET A 62 -1.88 1.07 -9.10
C MET A 62 -0.87 1.75 -10.02
N PRO A 63 -1.22 2.90 -10.63
CA PRO A 63 -0.28 3.66 -11.44
C PRO A 63 0.89 4.16 -10.58
N GLU A 64 2.04 4.35 -11.21
CA GLU A 64 3.29 4.75 -10.54
C GLU A 64 3.14 6.08 -9.79
N GLU A 65 2.42 7.05 -10.36
CA GLU A 65 2.16 8.35 -9.71
C GLU A 65 1.41 8.19 -8.37
N LEU A 66 0.47 7.24 -8.30
CA LEU A 66 -0.22 6.92 -7.05
C LEU A 66 0.68 6.13 -6.09
N GLN A 67 1.50 5.20 -6.60
CA GLN A 67 2.51 4.51 -5.76
C GLN A 67 3.46 5.52 -5.11
N LEU A 68 3.97 6.48 -5.90
CA LEU A 68 4.83 7.58 -5.43
C LEU A 68 4.11 8.47 -4.40
N THR A 69 2.84 8.79 -4.63
CA THR A 69 2.01 9.53 -3.67
C THR A 69 1.79 8.74 -2.37
N CYS A 70 1.66 7.41 -2.45
CA CYS A 70 1.58 6.56 -1.27
C CYS A 70 2.91 6.57 -0.50
N VAL A 71 4.04 6.34 -1.17
CA VAL A 71 5.36 6.30 -0.52
C VAL A 71 5.93 7.68 -0.16
N SER A 72 5.31 8.79 -0.55
CA SER A 72 5.72 10.11 -0.06
C SER A 72 5.37 10.34 1.41
N SER A 73 4.33 9.65 1.91
CA SER A 73 3.95 9.67 3.33
C SER A 73 4.91 8.79 4.17
N PRO A 74 5.58 9.33 5.21
CA PRO A 74 6.42 8.55 6.11
C PRO A 74 5.69 7.39 6.78
N ALA A 75 4.43 7.60 7.19
CA ALA A 75 3.62 6.57 7.85
C ALA A 75 3.33 5.40 6.92
N ARG A 76 2.93 5.68 5.67
CA ARG A 76 2.70 4.65 4.65
C ARG A 76 3.98 3.91 4.28
N ARG A 77 5.12 4.60 4.22
CA ARG A 77 6.42 3.94 4.01
C ARG A 77 6.73 2.95 5.11
N ALA A 78 6.54 3.33 6.37
CA ALA A 78 6.77 2.43 7.50
C ALA A 78 5.84 1.21 7.43
N LEU A 79 4.56 1.42 7.10
CA LEU A 79 3.61 0.34 6.92
C LEU A 79 4.02 -0.59 5.77
N LEU A 80 4.31 -0.06 4.59
CA LEU A 80 4.72 -0.86 3.41
C LEU A 80 6.02 -1.64 3.68
N ALA A 81 6.95 -1.06 4.43
CA ALA A 81 8.20 -1.72 4.83
C ALA A 81 7.97 -2.85 5.85
N SER A 82 6.88 -2.81 6.62
CA SER A 82 6.52 -3.88 7.57
C SER A 82 5.87 -5.10 6.91
N LEU A 83 5.48 -4.99 5.65
CA LEU A 83 4.85 -6.09 4.91
C LEU A 83 5.86 -7.19 4.59
N PRO A 84 5.41 -8.45 4.51
CA PRO A 84 6.23 -9.57 4.04
C PRO A 84 6.45 -9.47 2.53
N LEU A 85 7.38 -8.60 2.12
CA LEU A 85 7.70 -8.34 0.72
C LEU A 85 8.69 -9.37 0.15
N THR A 86 8.46 -9.76 -1.09
CA THR A 86 9.46 -10.51 -1.89
C THR A 86 10.62 -9.60 -2.29
N ALA A 87 11.77 -10.19 -2.66
CA ALA A 87 12.94 -9.42 -3.11
C ALA A 87 12.62 -8.43 -4.25
N GLY A 88 11.77 -8.83 -5.21
CA GLY A 88 11.34 -7.96 -6.30
C GLY A 88 10.46 -6.79 -5.84
N GLN A 89 9.58 -7.02 -4.86
CA GLN A 89 8.74 -5.97 -4.27
C GLN A 89 9.56 -4.99 -3.44
N THR A 90 10.52 -5.49 -2.66
CA THR A 90 11.47 -4.65 -1.92
C THR A 90 12.29 -3.79 -2.87
N ALA A 91 12.81 -4.36 -3.96
CA ALA A 91 13.54 -3.60 -4.98
C ALA A 91 12.68 -2.51 -5.61
N ARG A 92 11.42 -2.82 -5.95
CA ARG A 92 10.47 -1.83 -6.48
C ARG A 92 10.19 -0.71 -5.47
N MET A 93 10.02 -1.05 -4.19
CA MET A 93 9.84 -0.05 -3.14
C MET A 93 11.05 0.87 -3.03
N GLN A 94 12.27 0.32 -3.10
CA GLN A 94 13.51 1.11 -3.11
C GLN A 94 13.61 2.02 -4.33
N GLN A 95 13.21 1.55 -5.52
CA GLN A 95 13.18 2.38 -6.73
C GLN A 95 12.23 3.58 -6.57
N LEU A 96 11.03 3.37 -6.03
CA LEU A 96 10.08 4.47 -5.78
C LEU A 96 10.65 5.50 -4.78
N LEU A 97 11.37 5.04 -3.76
CA LEU A 97 12.02 5.92 -2.79
C LEU A 97 13.19 6.72 -3.39
N ASP A 98 13.94 6.12 -4.31
CA ASP A 98 15.01 6.80 -5.04
C ASP A 98 14.45 7.88 -5.98
N MET A 99 13.37 7.56 -6.71
CA MET A 99 12.67 8.52 -7.56
C MET A 99 12.17 9.75 -6.80
N LEU A 100 11.67 9.57 -5.57
CA LEU A 100 11.27 10.70 -4.71
C LEU A 100 12.45 11.58 -4.27
N GLN A 101 13.65 11.00 -4.14
CA GLN A 101 14.86 11.76 -3.79
C GLN A 101 15.45 12.49 -4.99
N VAL A 102 15.39 11.90 -6.17
CA VAL A 102 15.92 12.49 -7.42
C VAL A 102 15.01 13.60 -7.96
N GLY A 103 13.69 13.50 -7.79
CA GLY A 103 12.72 14.50 -8.24
C GLY A 103 12.64 15.79 -7.41
N GLY A 104 13.39 15.89 -6.31
CA GLY A 104 13.43 17.07 -5.43
C GLY A 104 14.55 18.06 -5.72
N LYS A 105 15.17 17.99 -6.91
CA LYS A 105 16.36 18.77 -7.28
C LYS A 105 16.12 19.71 -8.46
#